data_AF-A0A0G0RJT6-F1
#
_entry.id   AF-A0A0G0RJT6-F1
#
_cell.length_a   1.000
_cell.length_b   1.000
_cell.length_c   1.000
_cell.angle_alpha   90.00
_cell.angle_beta   90.00
_cell.angle_gamma   90.00
#
_symmetry.space_group_name_H-M   'P 1'
#
loop_
_entity.id
_entity.type
_entity.pdbx_description
1 polymer ?
#
loop_
_entity_poly.entity_id
_entity_poly.type
_entity_poly.pdbx_seq_one_letter_code
_entity_poly.pdbx_strand_id
1 'polypeptide(L)'
;MNMQKTIVLIGTTSEQKISPLKRFLIKNIDTEIISYDVSSNITDQPLDERTTISGSVNRARNAIISYGKGDYSFSVGMEGGLVDVDGLYHLLCVVSIINPKGAVYTGLSKKLPLPITVSDNVKNGAQFGVEIRKYEKDIIMNGTDEQKKLVASIINRETSFSEALSDVFRINRKV
;
A
#
# COMPACT_ATOMS: atom_id res chain seq x y z
N MET A 1 28.22 -5.79 -21.64
CA MET A 1 27.73 -4.64 -20.85
C MET A 1 27.14 -5.21 -19.57
N ASN A 2 27.74 -4.93 -18.42
CA ASN A 2 27.09 -5.27 -17.15
C ASN A 2 25.82 -4.44 -17.04
N MET A 3 24.66 -5.08 -17.04
CA MET A 3 23.43 -4.39 -16.65
C MET A 3 23.64 -3.91 -15.22
N GLN A 4 23.53 -2.60 -15.01
CA GLN A 4 23.58 -2.03 -13.68
C GLN A 4 22.34 -2.52 -12.93
N LYS A 5 22.54 -3.31 -11.88
CA LYS A 5 21.46 -3.86 -11.05
C LYS A 5 20.64 -2.69 -10.48
N THR A 6 19.33 -2.72 -10.65
CA THR A 6 18.44 -1.67 -10.14
C THR A 6 18.27 -1.88 -8.64
N ILE A 7 18.70 -0.92 -7.81
CA ILE A 7 18.56 -1.00 -6.36
C ILE A 7 17.30 -0.24 -5.96
N VAL A 8 16.35 -0.95 -5.34
CA VAL A 8 15.07 -0.41 -4.88
C VAL A 8 15.00 -0.51 -3.37
N LEU A 9 14.85 0.64 -2.72
CA LEU A 9 14.61 0.68 -1.27
C LEU A 9 13.11 0.55 -1.01
N ILE A 10 12.71 -0.12 0.06
CA ILE A 10 11.30 -0.19 0.48
C ILE A 10 11.12 -0.01 1.98
N GLY A 11 10.22 0.89 2.37
CA GLY A 11 9.93 1.23 3.76
C GLY A 11 8.92 0.29 4.45
N THR A 12 9.01 -1.01 4.20
CA THR A 12 8.28 -2.05 4.94
C THR A 12 8.99 -3.40 4.81
N THR A 13 8.84 -4.25 5.84
CA THR A 13 9.27 -5.66 5.84
C THR A 13 8.10 -6.63 5.63
N SER A 14 6.88 -6.13 5.41
CA SER A 14 5.70 -6.97 5.20
C SER A 14 5.75 -7.66 3.84
N GLU A 15 5.91 -9.00 3.84
CA GLU A 15 5.92 -9.78 2.60
C GLU A 15 4.64 -9.63 1.77
N GLN A 16 3.48 -9.38 2.39
CA GLN A 16 2.22 -9.11 1.68
C GLN A 16 2.26 -7.79 0.88
N LYS A 17 2.99 -6.78 1.37
CA LYS A 17 3.21 -5.51 0.67
C LYS A 17 4.34 -5.62 -0.36
N ILE A 18 5.42 -6.32 -0.01
CA ILE A 18 6.62 -6.46 -0.86
C ILE A 18 6.33 -7.37 -2.07
N SER A 19 5.53 -8.42 -1.91
CA SER A 19 5.25 -9.41 -2.97
C SER A 19 4.65 -8.79 -4.25
N PRO A 20 3.64 -7.90 -4.19
CA PRO A 20 3.17 -7.13 -5.35
C PRO A 20 4.30 -6.37 -6.07
N LEU A 21 5.18 -5.69 -5.32
CA LEU A 21 6.30 -4.94 -5.88
C LEU A 21 7.30 -5.88 -6.56
N LYS A 22 7.70 -6.98 -5.90
CA LYS A 22 8.58 -8.02 -6.48
C LYS A 22 8.01 -8.50 -7.82
N ARG A 23 6.73 -8.89 -7.86
CA ARG A 23 6.07 -9.35 -9.09
C ARG A 23 5.98 -8.28 -10.17
N PHE A 24 5.80 -7.02 -9.79
CA PHE A 24 5.77 -5.90 -10.73
C PHE A 24 7.15 -5.64 -11.34
N LEU A 25 8.22 -5.66 -10.54
CA LEU A 25 9.58 -5.34 -10.97
C LEU A 25 10.27 -6.48 -11.72
N ILE A 26 10.12 -7.75 -11.27
CA ILE A 26 10.74 -8.92 -11.89
C ILE A 26 10.33 -9.08 -13.37
N LYS A 27 9.12 -8.65 -13.72
CA LYS A 27 8.65 -8.68 -15.12
C LYS A 27 9.39 -7.71 -16.04
N ASN A 28 10.13 -6.75 -15.50
CA ASN A 28 10.61 -5.60 -16.24
C ASN A 28 12.11 -5.34 -16.09
N ILE A 29 12.73 -5.64 -14.92
CA ILE A 29 14.09 -5.19 -14.59
C ILE A 29 14.80 -6.16 -13.62
N ASP A 30 16.10 -6.41 -13.81
CA ASP A 30 16.95 -7.07 -12.81
C ASP A 30 17.14 -6.15 -11.59
N THR A 31 16.52 -6.53 -10.47
CA THR A 31 16.30 -5.65 -9.32
C THR A 31 16.78 -6.28 -8.01
N GLU A 32 17.51 -5.50 -7.22
CA GLU A 32 17.74 -5.75 -5.79
C GLU A 32 16.76 -4.95 -4.94
N ILE A 33 15.94 -5.62 -4.12
CA ILE A 33 15.04 -4.95 -3.18
C ILE A 33 15.66 -5.00 -1.80
N ILE A 34 15.91 -3.83 -1.22
CA ILE A 34 16.43 -3.66 0.14
C ILE A 34 15.29 -3.10 1.02
N SER A 35 14.84 -3.91 1.97
CA SER A 35 13.70 -3.58 2.82
C SER A 35 14.10 -3.07 4.20
N TYR A 36 13.41 -2.04 4.67
CA TYR A 36 13.60 -1.46 6.01
C TYR A 36 12.28 -1.43 6.78
N ASP A 37 12.34 -1.80 8.05
CA ASP A 37 11.23 -1.57 8.98
C ASP A 37 11.31 -0.13 9.50
N VAL A 38 10.42 0.72 9.00
CA VAL A 38 10.42 2.16 9.27
C VAL A 38 9.02 2.67 9.56
N SER A 39 8.93 3.68 10.42
CA SER A 39 7.68 4.35 10.76
C SER A 39 7.06 5.06 9.56
N SER A 40 5.73 5.13 9.50
CA SER A 40 4.97 6.01 8.60
C SER A 40 4.79 7.42 9.17
N ASN A 41 5.11 7.64 10.45
CA ASN A 41 4.95 8.91 11.17
C ASN A 41 3.52 9.49 11.06
N ILE A 42 2.52 8.61 10.98
CA ILE A 42 1.09 8.94 11.01
C ILE A 42 0.39 7.99 11.99
N THR A 43 -0.91 8.20 12.20
CA THR A 43 -1.74 7.23 12.96
C THR A 43 -1.78 5.86 12.28
N ASP A 44 -1.94 4.79 13.07
CA ASP A 44 -2.00 3.40 12.59
C ASP A 44 -3.22 3.11 11.71
N GLN A 45 -4.28 3.90 11.84
CA GLN A 45 -5.50 3.81 11.06
C GLN A 45 -5.83 5.18 10.44
N PRO A 46 -5.17 5.56 9.33
CA PRO A 46 -5.53 6.80 8.64
C PRO A 46 -6.94 6.67 8.06
N LEU A 47 -7.76 7.69 8.30
CA LEU A 47 -9.17 7.76 7.88
C LEU A 47 -9.41 8.76 6.74
N ASP A 48 -8.34 9.26 6.15
CA ASP A 48 -8.38 10.14 4.99
C ASP A 48 -7.24 9.85 4.00
N GLU A 49 -7.48 10.23 2.74
CA GLU A 49 -6.55 10.01 1.63
C GLU A 49 -5.22 10.76 1.83
N ARG A 50 -5.25 12.01 2.34
CA ARG A 50 -4.04 12.85 2.48
C ARG A 50 -3.10 12.29 3.53
N THR A 51 -3.62 11.83 4.67
CA THR A 51 -2.82 11.17 5.71
C THR A 51 -2.25 9.86 5.20
N THR A 52 -3.03 9.07 4.47
CA THR A 52 -2.56 7.80 3.87
C THR A 52 -1.41 8.03 2.87
N ILE A 53 -1.52 9.05 2.02
CA ILE A 53 -0.44 9.48 1.11
C ILE A 53 0.79 9.89 1.91
N SER A 54 0.62 10.71 2.95
CA SER A 54 1.72 11.16 3.81
C SER A 54 2.45 9.97 4.46
N GLY A 55 1.72 8.98 4.96
CA GLY A 55 2.32 7.75 5.51
C GLY A 55 3.14 6.97 4.49
N SER A 56 2.62 6.83 3.27
CA SER A 56 3.35 6.20 2.16
C SER A 56 4.64 6.95 1.83
N VAL A 57 4.60 8.28 1.67
CA VAL A 57 5.79 9.10 1.39
C VAL A 57 6.80 9.03 2.55
N ASN A 58 6.33 9.10 3.80
CA ASN A 58 7.19 9.02 4.98
C ASN A 58 7.94 7.70 5.05
N ARG A 59 7.29 6.57 4.74
CA ARG A 59 7.97 5.27 4.66
C ARG A 59 9.08 5.27 3.61
N ALA A 60 8.82 5.82 2.42
CA ALA A 60 9.84 5.91 1.37
C ALA A 60 11.03 6.79 1.80
N ARG A 61 10.78 7.93 2.45
CA ARG A 61 11.82 8.82 2.98
C ARG A 61 12.63 8.14 4.08
N ASN A 62 11.96 7.48 5.01
CA ASN A 62 12.62 6.83 6.13
C ASN A 62 13.46 5.63 5.65
N ALA A 63 13.05 4.92 4.61
CA ALA A 63 13.89 3.89 3.97
C ALA A 63 15.18 4.46 3.37
N ILE A 64 15.11 5.65 2.76
CA ILE A 64 16.32 6.37 2.26
C ILE A 64 17.23 6.72 3.43
N ILE A 65 16.68 7.24 4.53
CA ILE A 65 17.44 7.57 5.74
C ILE A 65 18.12 6.33 6.32
N SER A 66 17.40 5.20 6.42
CA SER A 66 17.93 3.93 6.93
C SER A 66 18.99 3.31 6.03
N TYR A 67 18.89 3.49 4.70
CA TYR A 67 19.92 3.07 3.76
C TYR A 67 21.22 3.88 3.93
N GLY A 68 21.10 5.16 4.28
CA GLY A 68 22.24 6.01 4.57
C GLY A 68 22.94 6.48 3.28
N LYS A 69 24.14 5.96 3.02
CA LYS A 69 24.97 6.39 1.87
C LYS A 69 25.09 5.26 0.84
N GLY A 70 24.73 5.57 -0.41
CA GLY A 70 24.89 4.69 -1.56
C GLY A 70 24.00 5.13 -2.70
N ASP A 71 24.28 4.61 -3.90
CA ASP A 71 23.42 4.84 -5.06
C ASP A 71 22.22 3.89 -5.02
N TYR A 72 21.03 4.42 -5.26
CA TYR A 72 19.81 3.65 -5.43
C TYR A 72 19.03 4.21 -6.63
N SER A 73 18.18 3.38 -7.24
CA SER A 73 17.36 3.79 -8.39
C SER A 73 16.11 4.53 -7.95
N PHE A 74 15.41 4.03 -6.93
CA PHE A 74 14.30 4.72 -6.26
C PHE A 74 13.94 4.06 -4.93
N SER A 75 13.19 4.78 -4.09
CA SER A 75 12.65 4.29 -2.82
C SER A 75 11.12 4.21 -2.88
N VAL A 76 10.55 3.16 -2.29
CA VAL A 76 9.11 2.86 -2.32
C VAL A 76 8.54 2.88 -0.90
N GLY A 77 7.38 3.50 -0.76
CA GLY A 77 6.57 3.44 0.45
C GLY A 77 5.15 2.96 0.12
N MET A 78 4.57 2.13 0.99
CA MET A 78 3.28 1.50 0.75
C MET A 78 2.41 1.61 2.00
N GLU A 79 1.25 2.26 1.87
CA GLU A 79 0.35 2.49 3.00
C GLU A 79 -1.09 2.13 2.63
N GLY A 80 -1.79 1.50 3.56
CA GLY A 80 -3.22 1.24 3.46
C GLY A 80 -3.96 2.16 4.43
N GLY A 81 -5.07 2.73 3.98
CA GLY A 81 -5.91 3.59 4.80
C GLY A 81 -7.37 3.41 4.46
N LEU A 82 -8.22 4.08 5.24
CA LEU A 82 -9.63 4.21 4.96
C LEU A 82 -9.94 5.63 4.51
N VAL A 83 -10.99 5.78 3.73
CA VAL A 83 -11.51 7.07 3.30
C VAL A 83 -13.02 7.04 3.33
N ASP A 84 -13.63 8.04 3.95
CA ASP A 84 -15.08 8.20 3.93
C ASP A 84 -15.52 8.70 2.55
N VAL A 85 -16.48 8.01 1.95
CA VAL A 85 -17.16 8.41 0.72
C VAL A 85 -18.65 8.44 1.04
N ASP A 86 -19.19 9.64 1.24
CA ASP A 86 -20.60 9.90 1.56
C ASP A 86 -21.15 9.03 2.71
N GLY A 87 -20.36 8.92 3.79
CA GLY A 87 -20.72 8.16 4.97
C GLY A 87 -20.47 6.66 4.84
N LEU A 88 -19.76 6.18 3.81
CA LEU A 88 -19.30 4.80 3.73
C LEU A 88 -17.78 4.76 3.64
N TYR A 89 -17.13 4.13 4.62
CA TYR A 89 -15.69 3.93 4.55
C TYR A 89 -15.31 2.98 3.42
N HIS A 90 -14.26 3.32 2.71
CA HIS A 90 -13.64 2.51 1.68
C HIS A 90 -12.17 2.25 2.04
N LEU A 91 -11.67 1.07 1.73
CA LEU A 91 -10.23 0.79 1.74
C LEU A 91 -9.57 1.49 0.54
N LEU A 92 -8.46 2.16 0.79
CA LEU A 92 -7.56 2.73 -0.19
C LEU A 92 -6.13 2.27 0.10
N CYS A 93 -5.38 1.90 -0.93
CA CYS A 93 -3.95 1.65 -0.84
C CYS A 93 -3.18 2.68 -1.67
N VAL A 94 -2.07 3.16 -1.12
CA VAL A 94 -1.21 4.17 -1.73
C VAL A 94 0.20 3.62 -1.87
N VAL A 95 0.81 3.88 -3.02
CA VAL A 95 2.23 3.62 -3.27
C VAL A 95 2.89 4.93 -3.67
N SER A 96 3.98 5.27 -2.99
CA SER A 96 4.79 6.45 -3.28
C SER A 96 6.19 6.03 -3.66
N ILE A 97 6.74 6.67 -4.68
CA ILE A 97 8.07 6.47 -5.20
C ILE A 97 8.85 7.77 -5.08
N ILE A 98 10.07 7.68 -4.55
CA ILE A 98 11.00 8.80 -4.46
C ILE A 98 12.24 8.46 -5.25
N ASN A 99 12.55 9.27 -6.27
CA ASN A 99 13.77 9.11 -7.05
C ASN A 99 14.97 9.78 -6.35
N PRO A 100 16.21 9.58 -6.84
CA PRO A 100 17.41 10.12 -6.20
C PRO A 100 17.49 11.65 -6.19
N LYS A 101 16.70 12.32 -7.04
CA LYS A 101 16.56 13.79 -7.07
C LYS A 101 15.51 14.30 -6.07
N GLY A 102 14.88 13.42 -5.31
CA GLY A 102 13.85 13.76 -4.33
C GLY A 102 12.45 13.99 -4.92
N ALA A 103 12.24 13.75 -6.21
CA ALA A 103 10.91 13.86 -6.81
C ALA A 103 10.01 12.74 -6.30
N VAL A 104 8.78 13.08 -5.92
CA VAL A 104 7.80 12.16 -5.36
C VAL A 104 6.71 11.90 -6.39
N TYR A 105 6.42 10.62 -6.60
CA TYR A 105 5.31 10.15 -7.44
C TYR A 105 4.42 9.26 -6.59
N THR A 106 3.10 9.41 -6.72
CA THR A 106 2.15 8.65 -5.92
C THR A 106 1.10 8.04 -6.83
N GLY A 107 0.82 6.76 -6.64
CA GLY A 107 -0.26 6.03 -7.29
C GLY A 107 -1.25 5.52 -6.25
N LEU A 108 -2.52 5.51 -6.62
CA LEU A 108 -3.63 5.16 -5.74
C LEU A 108 -4.36 3.94 -6.29
N SER A 109 -4.79 3.04 -5.40
CA SER A 109 -5.69 1.95 -5.77
C SER A 109 -7.11 2.49 -6.00
N LYS A 110 -7.99 1.64 -6.55
CA LYS A 110 -9.43 1.89 -6.40
C LYS A 110 -9.81 1.91 -4.92
N LYS A 111 -10.87 2.65 -4.62
CA LYS A 111 -11.54 2.68 -3.32
C LYS A 111 -12.47 1.47 -3.24
N LEU A 112 -12.21 0.52 -2.33
CA LEU A 112 -13.06 -0.66 -2.16
C LEU A 112 -14.04 -0.43 -1.00
N PRO A 113 -15.36 -0.51 -1.22
CA PRO A 113 -16.35 -0.25 -0.18
C PRO A 113 -16.22 -1.28 0.94
N LEU A 114 -16.22 -0.81 2.18
CA LEU A 114 -16.33 -1.72 3.32
C LEU A 114 -17.78 -2.21 3.47
N PRO A 115 -18.00 -3.40 4.04
CA PRO A 115 -19.32 -3.78 4.51
C PRO A 115 -19.88 -2.73 5.47
N ILE A 116 -21.18 -2.44 5.38
CA ILE A 116 -21.81 -1.36 6.15
C ILE A 116 -21.58 -1.50 7.66
N THR A 117 -21.68 -2.72 8.19
CA THR A 117 -21.46 -3.02 9.61
C THR A 117 -20.02 -2.73 10.04
N VAL A 118 -19.03 -3.05 9.20
CA VAL A 118 -17.62 -2.75 9.45
C VAL A 118 -17.40 -1.25 9.40
N SER A 119 -17.97 -0.56 8.41
CA SER A 119 -17.86 0.90 8.27
C SER A 119 -18.44 1.62 9.48
N ASP A 120 -19.63 1.24 9.94
CA ASP A 120 -20.27 1.89 11.09
C ASP A 120 -19.50 1.64 12.39
N ASN A 121 -18.94 0.43 12.57
CA ASN A 121 -18.08 0.16 13.72
C ASN A 121 -16.80 1.03 13.69
N VAL A 122 -16.19 1.21 12.52
CA VAL A 122 -15.02 2.11 12.35
C VAL A 122 -15.39 3.56 12.66
N LYS A 123 -16.55 4.06 12.21
CA LYS A 123 -17.04 5.41 12.58
C LYS A 123 -17.18 5.57 14.09
N ASN A 124 -17.56 4.51 14.79
CA ASN A 124 -17.68 4.47 16.25
C ASN A 124 -16.34 4.21 16.97
N GLY A 125 -15.20 4.29 16.26
CA GLY A 125 -13.86 4.18 16.83
C GLY A 125 -13.28 2.77 16.88
N ALA A 126 -13.95 1.78 16.29
CA ALA A 126 -13.40 0.43 16.22
C ALA A 126 -12.21 0.33 15.25
N GLN A 127 -11.32 -0.63 15.54
CA GLN A 127 -10.16 -0.89 14.68
C GLN A 127 -10.57 -1.74 13.47
N PHE A 128 -10.38 -1.21 12.27
CA PHE A 128 -10.75 -1.83 11.00
C PHE A 128 -10.29 -3.28 10.87
N GLY A 129 -9.02 -3.55 11.19
CA GLY A 129 -8.43 -4.88 11.05
C GLY A 129 -9.08 -5.94 11.94
N VAL A 130 -9.66 -5.53 13.08
CA VAL A 130 -10.42 -6.42 13.98
C VAL A 130 -11.80 -6.66 13.40
N GLU A 131 -12.50 -5.59 13.01
CA GLU A 131 -13.87 -5.64 12.51
C GLU A 131 -13.98 -6.41 11.19
N ILE A 132 -13.06 -6.20 10.25
CA ILE A 132 -13.09 -6.91 8.97
C ILE A 132 -12.84 -8.42 9.13
N ARG A 133 -12.00 -8.83 10.08
CA ARG A 133 -11.76 -10.26 10.37
C ARG A 133 -12.92 -10.91 11.12
N LYS A 134 -13.64 -10.15 11.94
CA LYS A 134 -14.90 -10.61 12.53
C LYS A 134 -15.93 -10.83 11.43
N TYR A 135 -16.11 -9.82 10.57
CA TYR A 135 -17.03 -9.90 9.43
C TYR A 135 -16.68 -11.06 8.48
N GLU A 136 -15.39 -11.28 8.20
CA GLU A 136 -14.92 -12.42 7.40
C GLU A 136 -15.42 -13.75 7.95
N LYS A 137 -15.28 -13.98 9.26
CA LYS A 137 -15.77 -15.21 9.90
C LYS A 137 -17.28 -15.40 9.74
N ASP A 138 -18.05 -14.32 9.85
CA ASP A 138 -19.50 -14.36 9.73
C ASP A 138 -19.94 -14.74 8.30
N ILE A 139 -19.24 -14.22 7.28
CA ILE A 139 -19.59 -14.49 5.88
C ILE A 139 -19.05 -15.81 5.33
N ILE A 140 -18.11 -16.47 6.00
CA ILE A 140 -17.61 -17.79 5.56
C ILE A 140 -18.78 -18.78 5.40
N MET A 141 -19.67 -18.83 6.39
CA MET A 141 -20.81 -19.75 6.39
C MET A 141 -22.03 -19.20 5.65
N ASN A 142 -22.25 -17.88 5.69
CA ASN A 142 -23.54 -17.28 5.34
C ASN A 142 -23.47 -16.26 4.19
N GLY A 143 -22.29 -15.91 3.70
CA GLY A 143 -22.10 -14.88 2.69
C GLY A 143 -22.09 -15.40 1.26
N THR A 144 -22.38 -14.50 0.32
CA THR A 144 -22.26 -14.77 -1.12
C THR A 144 -20.80 -14.87 -1.55
N ASP A 145 -20.56 -15.45 -2.72
CA ASP A 145 -19.21 -15.55 -3.29
C ASP A 145 -18.64 -14.16 -3.61
N GLU A 146 -19.46 -13.19 -4.03
CA GLU A 146 -18.99 -11.81 -4.25
C GLU A 146 -18.55 -11.16 -2.93
N GLN A 147 -19.31 -11.34 -1.85
CA GLN A 147 -18.95 -10.81 -0.53
C GLN A 147 -17.62 -11.40 -0.05
N LYS A 148 -17.46 -12.72 -0.17
CA LYS A 148 -16.21 -13.43 0.20
C LYS A 148 -15.02 -12.93 -0.62
N LYS A 149 -15.18 -12.77 -1.94
CA LYS A 149 -14.13 -12.25 -2.83
C LYS A 149 -13.75 -10.80 -2.49
N LEU A 150 -14.73 -9.94 -2.26
CA LEU A 150 -14.49 -8.54 -1.89
C LEU A 150 -13.75 -8.45 -0.56
N VAL A 151 -14.22 -9.15 0.48
CA VAL A 151 -13.58 -9.14 1.81
C VAL A 151 -12.17 -9.71 1.75
N ALA A 152 -11.96 -10.80 1.02
CA ALA A 152 -10.62 -11.34 0.80
C ALA A 152 -9.68 -10.31 0.15
N SER A 153 -10.15 -9.57 -0.86
CA SER A 153 -9.39 -8.49 -1.51
C SER A 153 -9.08 -7.33 -0.56
N ILE A 154 -10.05 -6.95 0.28
CA ILE A 154 -9.87 -5.91 1.31
C ILE A 154 -8.82 -6.33 2.35
N ILE A 155 -8.80 -7.60 2.75
CA ILE A 155 -7.87 -8.12 3.76
C ILE A 155 -6.46 -8.30 3.19
N ASN A 156 -6.32 -8.95 2.03
CA ASN A 156 -5.01 -9.27 1.47
C ASN A 156 -4.35 -8.06 0.79
N ARG A 157 -5.14 -7.10 0.31
CA ARG A 157 -4.72 -5.84 -0.36
C ARG A 157 -3.82 -6.03 -1.57
N GLU A 158 -3.66 -7.26 -2.07
CA GLU A 158 -2.71 -7.57 -3.13
C GLU A 158 -3.11 -6.87 -4.43
N THR A 159 -4.39 -6.95 -4.78
CA THR A 159 -4.95 -6.26 -5.94
C THR A 159 -4.81 -4.75 -5.79
N SER A 160 -5.17 -4.20 -4.63
CA SER A 160 -5.11 -2.75 -4.38
C SER A 160 -3.69 -2.20 -4.50
N PHE A 161 -2.69 -2.86 -3.90
CA PHE A 161 -1.30 -2.44 -4.08
C PHE A 161 -0.80 -2.62 -5.51
N SER A 162 -1.24 -3.65 -6.22
CA SER A 162 -0.89 -3.85 -7.64
C SER A 162 -1.47 -2.74 -8.53
N GLU A 163 -2.70 -2.29 -8.25
CA GLU A 163 -3.32 -1.15 -8.94
C GLU A 163 -2.55 0.15 -8.67
N ALA A 164 -2.24 0.44 -7.40
CA ALA A 164 -1.46 1.62 -7.02
C ALA A 164 -0.05 1.62 -7.64
N LEU A 165 0.60 0.46 -7.72
CA LEU A 165 1.87 0.29 -8.45
C LEU A 165 1.70 0.58 -9.95
N SER A 166 0.66 0.01 -10.58
CA SER A 166 0.40 0.29 -11.98
C SER A 166 0.18 1.78 -12.22
N ASP A 167 -0.53 2.46 -11.33
CA ASP A 167 -0.86 3.88 -11.45
C ASP A 167 0.40 4.77 -11.37
N VAL A 168 1.24 4.56 -10.35
CA VAL A 168 2.45 5.38 -10.15
C VAL A 168 3.45 5.24 -11.31
N PHE A 169 3.57 4.04 -11.90
CA PHE A 169 4.46 3.78 -13.03
C PHE A 169 3.85 4.12 -14.40
N ARG A 170 2.52 4.30 -14.50
CA ARG A 170 1.83 4.60 -15.78
C ARG A 170 2.25 5.94 -16.36
N ILE A 171 2.43 6.93 -15.50
CA ILE A 171 2.78 8.32 -15.88
C ILE A 171 4.31 8.51 -15.87
N ASN A 172 5.02 7.77 -15.01
CA ASN A 172 6.43 8.03 -14.70
C ASN A 172 7.36 6.92 -15.21
N ARG A 173 7.31 6.59 -16.50
CA ARG A 173 8.12 5.52 -17.11
C ARG A 173 9.65 5.75 -17.10
N LYS A 174 10.12 6.86 -16.53
CA LYS A 174 11.54 7.22 -16.43
C LYS A 174 12.01 7.43 -14.98
N VAL A 175 11.27 6.91 -13.99
CA VAL A 175 11.86 6.72 -12.65
C VAL A 175 13.02 5.73 -12.79
#